data_AF-A0A3Q0IPL6-F1
#
_entry.id   AF-A0A3Q0IPL6-F1
#
_cell.length_a   1.000
_cell.length_b   1.000
_cell.length_c   1.000
_cell.angle_alpha   90.00
_cell.angle_beta   90.00
_cell.angle_gamma   90.00
#
_symmetry.space_group_name_H-M   'P 1'
#
loop_
_entity.id
_entity.type
_entity.pdbx_description
1 polymer ?
#
loop_
_entity_poly.entity_id
_entity_poly.type
_entity_poly.pdbx_seq_one_letter_code
_entity_poly.pdbx_strand_id
1 'polypeptide(L)'
;MPSASFSSSRSYPRRSRRKGANAANRIPLPSRTSPAEPCEPQPAPSSSPNTCTASAPHHPPYDLRRKSPPHASTSDSLLTPNSPHASPSYSASMLPARKRPRRTCSTSAETFASTPTAAHYLQYELPDEVLLTIFSYLYELDLCRISQVCKRFQIIANDNELWKYLYSRVFEYDMPLYNPGGSLCFEFVPPEDSDHANPWKESFRQLYRGIHVRPGYKAVTSDPGRKLAHFDTIQAALDHGDELGQSAPLVFVHSGVYRGEFLVLDSDVIIIGAAPGNVAESVILERDTESTVMFVEGAKNAYLGHVTLKFSPEAPSTVQHHKHYCLEVGEHATPTIDHCIIRSTSVVGAAVCVSGVCASPTLRHCDISDCENVGLYVTDYAQGLYEDNEISRNALAGIWVKNYANPIMRRNHIHHGRDVGIFTFDNGHGFFEANDIHNNRIAGFEVKAGANPTVVHCEIHHGQTGGIYVHENGLGQFIDNRIHSNNFAGVWITSNSNPTIRRNEIYNGHQGGVYIFGEGRGLIEHNNIYGNALAGIQIRTSSDPIVRHNKIHHGQHGGVYVHEKGVGLIEENEVSSVHNY
;
A
#
# COMPACT_ATOMS: atom_id res chain seq x y z
N MET A 1 27.90 43.21 6.53
CA MET A 1 28.55 42.42 5.46
C MET A 1 27.49 42.07 4.42
N PRO A 2 27.80 42.08 3.11
CA PRO A 2 26.90 42.68 2.12
C PRO A 2 25.68 41.83 1.76
N SER A 3 24.60 42.57 1.52
CA SER A 3 23.27 42.17 1.06
C SER A 3 23.31 41.54 -0.34
N ALA A 4 22.81 40.31 -0.46
CA ALA A 4 22.54 39.68 -1.75
C ALA A 4 21.16 40.11 -2.26
N SER A 5 21.16 41.09 -3.16
CA SER A 5 20.03 41.41 -4.03
C SER A 5 20.01 40.43 -5.20
N PHE A 6 19.01 39.55 -5.29
CA PHE A 6 18.79 38.73 -6.48
C PHE A 6 17.77 39.41 -7.40
N SER A 7 18.26 39.79 -8.58
CA SER A 7 17.50 40.32 -9.70
C SER A 7 16.79 39.20 -10.47
N SER A 8 15.57 39.49 -10.89
CA SER A 8 14.69 38.69 -11.75
C SER A 8 15.38 38.10 -12.99
N SER A 9 15.03 36.86 -13.28
CA SER A 9 15.37 36.06 -14.46
C SER A 9 15.26 36.80 -15.81
N ARG A 10 16.28 36.63 -16.65
CA ARG A 10 16.33 37.05 -18.06
C ARG A 10 15.28 36.33 -18.90
N SER A 11 14.36 37.09 -19.48
CA SER A 11 13.51 36.68 -20.61
C SER A 11 14.25 36.88 -21.94
N TYR A 12 14.41 35.81 -22.73
CA TYR A 12 14.86 35.92 -24.13
C TYR A 12 13.69 36.39 -25.04
N PRO A 13 13.91 37.35 -25.96
CA PRO A 13 12.84 37.89 -26.80
C PRO A 13 12.68 37.08 -28.09
N ARG A 14 11.45 36.67 -28.43
CA ARG A 14 11.08 36.32 -29.82
C ARG A 14 9.99 37.25 -30.35
N ARG A 15 10.48 38.10 -31.26
CA ARG A 15 9.85 38.92 -32.31
C ARG A 15 8.35 38.74 -32.57
N SER A 16 7.66 39.87 -32.53
CA SER A 16 6.31 40.11 -33.07
C SER A 16 6.24 40.05 -34.60
N ARG A 17 5.11 39.59 -35.13
CA ARG A 17 4.53 40.11 -36.37
C ARG A 17 3.01 40.28 -36.22
N ARG A 18 2.55 41.51 -36.38
CA ARG A 18 1.14 41.94 -36.43
C ARG A 18 0.51 41.66 -37.80
N LYS A 19 -0.79 41.31 -37.79
CA LYS A 19 -1.92 41.66 -38.69
C LYS A 19 -3.03 40.65 -38.38
N GLY A 20 -4.31 40.91 -38.17
CA GLY A 20 -5.16 42.11 -38.19
C GLY A 20 -6.63 41.61 -38.21
N ALA A 21 -7.46 42.15 -37.32
CA ALA A 21 -8.92 42.35 -37.33
C ALA A 21 -9.94 41.26 -37.79
N ASN A 22 -10.87 41.00 -36.86
CA ASN A 22 -12.35 40.94 -36.95
C ASN A 22 -13.13 39.71 -37.50
N ALA A 23 -13.89 39.14 -36.55
CA ALA A 23 -15.35 38.88 -36.56
C ALA A 23 -15.93 37.51 -37.00
N ALA A 24 -16.89 37.07 -36.15
CA ALA A 24 -18.08 36.25 -36.39
C ALA A 24 -18.04 34.72 -36.19
N ASN A 25 -18.83 34.29 -35.19
CA ASN A 25 -19.67 33.09 -35.08
C ASN A 25 -19.49 31.97 -36.13
N ARG A 26 -19.16 30.75 -35.66
CA ARG A 26 -20.02 29.53 -35.77
C ARG A 26 -19.30 28.27 -35.26
N ILE A 27 -20.05 27.46 -34.53
CA ILE A 27 -19.77 26.07 -34.13
C ILE A 27 -19.83 25.16 -35.38
N PRO A 28 -18.96 24.13 -35.47
CA PRO A 28 -19.46 22.83 -35.92
C PRO A 28 -18.92 21.62 -35.12
N LEU A 29 -19.83 20.66 -34.90
CA LEU A 29 -19.65 19.30 -34.35
C LEU A 29 -18.96 18.35 -35.37
N PRO A 30 -18.48 17.15 -34.93
CA PRO A 30 -17.51 16.33 -35.65
C PRO A 30 -18.14 15.38 -36.68
N SER A 31 -17.41 15.12 -37.76
CA SER A 31 -17.78 14.16 -38.81
C SER A 31 -17.27 12.74 -38.51
N ARG A 32 -18.22 11.80 -38.47
CA ARG A 32 -18.06 10.34 -38.49
C ARG A 32 -17.45 9.85 -39.81
N THR A 33 -16.57 8.85 -39.73
CA THR A 33 -16.35 7.85 -40.80
C THR A 33 -16.07 6.48 -40.19
N SER A 34 -16.76 5.45 -40.70
CA SER A 34 -16.60 4.02 -40.44
C SER A 34 -17.35 3.28 -41.55
N PRO A 35 -17.18 1.96 -41.77
CA PRO A 35 -15.97 1.13 -41.86
C PRO A 35 -15.92 0.36 -43.21
N ALA A 36 -14.82 -0.34 -43.53
CA ALA A 36 -14.79 -1.28 -44.65
C ALA A 36 -13.85 -2.49 -44.40
N GLU A 37 -14.47 -3.66 -44.37
CA GLU A 37 -13.96 -5.04 -44.56
C GLU A 37 -15.08 -5.80 -45.32
N PRO A 38 -14.94 -7.04 -45.86
CA PRO A 38 -13.81 -8.00 -45.81
C PRO A 38 -13.46 -8.63 -47.20
N CYS A 39 -12.43 -9.50 -47.27
CA CYS A 39 -12.42 -10.71 -48.13
C CYS A 39 -11.14 -11.57 -48.01
N GLU A 40 -11.33 -12.87 -47.75
CA GLU A 40 -10.43 -14.00 -48.00
C GLU A 40 -11.23 -15.06 -48.82
N PRO A 41 -10.63 -15.93 -49.67
CA PRO A 41 -10.10 -17.23 -49.20
C PRO A 41 -8.91 -17.88 -50.00
N GLN A 42 -8.37 -18.97 -49.42
CA GLN A 42 -7.24 -19.91 -49.74
C GLN A 42 -7.30 -20.74 -51.08
N PRO A 43 -6.50 -21.82 -51.43
CA PRO A 43 -5.44 -22.62 -50.71
C PRO A 43 -4.22 -23.28 -51.48
N ALA A 44 -3.29 -23.87 -50.67
CA ALA A 44 -2.43 -25.11 -50.85
C ALA A 44 -1.23 -25.14 -51.87
N PRO A 45 -0.24 -26.10 -51.84
CA PRO A 45 -0.15 -27.39 -51.10
C PRO A 45 1.23 -27.88 -50.52
N SER A 46 1.12 -28.94 -49.70
CA SER A 46 2.00 -30.11 -49.37
C SER A 46 3.52 -30.17 -49.62
N SER A 47 4.28 -30.70 -48.64
CA SER A 47 5.04 -31.96 -48.80
C SER A 47 5.67 -32.48 -47.48
N SER A 48 5.41 -33.75 -47.18
CA SER A 48 6.19 -34.65 -46.32
C SER A 48 6.94 -35.65 -47.21
N PRO A 49 8.04 -36.28 -46.75
CA PRO A 49 7.95 -37.74 -46.56
C PRO A 49 8.80 -38.34 -45.41
N ASN A 50 8.23 -39.37 -44.75
CA ASN A 50 8.73 -40.74 -44.48
C ASN A 50 10.19 -40.97 -43.98
N THR A 51 10.56 -41.93 -43.10
CA THR A 51 9.91 -43.03 -42.35
C THR A 51 10.97 -43.70 -41.44
N CYS A 52 10.48 -44.30 -40.34
CA CYS A 52 10.88 -45.57 -39.69
C CYS A 52 12.32 -45.80 -39.16
N THR A 53 12.43 -46.15 -37.88
CA THR A 53 12.60 -47.55 -37.40
C THR A 53 12.53 -47.66 -35.87
N ALA A 54 12.11 -48.84 -35.41
CA ALA A 54 11.68 -49.19 -34.06
C ALA A 54 12.82 -49.48 -33.06
N SER A 55 12.56 -49.31 -31.76
CA SER A 55 13.09 -50.18 -30.69
C SER A 55 12.27 -50.06 -29.40
N ALA A 56 12.16 -51.18 -28.68
CA ALA A 56 11.23 -51.47 -27.59
C ALA A 56 11.61 -50.87 -26.22
N PRO A 57 10.66 -50.77 -25.26
CA PRO A 57 10.94 -50.26 -23.91
C PRO A 57 11.32 -51.37 -22.91
N HIS A 58 12.31 -51.08 -22.05
CA HIS A 58 12.73 -51.89 -20.91
C HIS A 58 12.05 -51.40 -19.61
N HIS A 59 11.41 -52.31 -18.87
CA HIS A 59 10.92 -52.13 -17.50
C HIS A 59 11.97 -52.56 -16.46
N PRO A 60 12.04 -51.91 -15.28
CA PRO A 60 12.57 -52.52 -14.07
C PRO A 60 11.45 -53.02 -13.13
N PRO A 61 11.76 -53.97 -12.23
CA PRO A 61 10.80 -54.94 -11.70
C PRO A 61 10.43 -54.62 -10.24
N TYR A 62 9.15 -54.57 -9.87
CA TYR A 62 8.61 -54.92 -8.53
C TYR A 62 7.09 -54.69 -8.54
N ASP A 63 6.31 -55.70 -8.95
CA ASP A 63 4.85 -55.69 -8.86
C ASP A 63 4.37 -56.54 -7.68
N LEU A 64 3.85 -55.87 -6.63
CA LEU A 64 3.20 -56.50 -5.50
C LEU A 64 1.71 -56.72 -5.80
N ARG A 65 1.36 -58.00 -6.01
CA ARG A 65 0.00 -58.55 -6.13
C ARG A 65 -0.99 -57.94 -5.11
N ARG A 66 -2.05 -57.30 -5.60
CA ARG A 66 -3.37 -57.27 -4.92
C ARG A 66 -4.40 -58.01 -5.78
N LYS A 67 -4.89 -59.13 -5.25
CA LYS A 67 -6.07 -59.83 -5.76
C LYS A 67 -7.33 -59.16 -5.20
N SER A 68 -8.24 -58.74 -6.07
CA SER A 68 -9.62 -58.40 -5.73
C SER A 68 -10.55 -59.43 -6.40
N PRO A 69 -11.60 -59.96 -5.74
CA PRO A 69 -12.52 -60.90 -6.36
C PRO A 69 -13.68 -60.19 -7.12
N PRO A 70 -14.43 -60.90 -8.00
CA PRO A 70 -15.14 -60.28 -9.12
C PRO A 70 -16.69 -60.31 -9.04
N HIS A 71 -17.29 -59.50 -9.95
CA HIS A 71 -18.67 -59.52 -10.50
C HIS A 71 -19.83 -59.04 -9.58
N ALA A 72 -20.91 -58.41 -10.06
CA ALA A 72 -21.55 -58.42 -11.39
C ALA A 72 -22.33 -57.12 -11.71
N SER A 73 -22.53 -56.89 -13.01
CA SER A 73 -23.38 -55.88 -13.64
C SER A 73 -24.78 -56.43 -13.97
N THR A 74 -25.84 -55.60 -13.89
CA THR A 74 -27.03 -55.68 -14.78
C THR A 74 -27.91 -54.40 -14.68
N SER A 75 -27.92 -53.65 -15.78
CA SER A 75 -29.01 -52.95 -16.51
C SER A 75 -30.29 -52.41 -15.82
N ASP A 76 -30.52 -51.12 -16.10
CA ASP A 76 -31.73 -50.47 -16.70
C ASP A 76 -32.99 -50.05 -15.91
N SER A 77 -33.23 -48.72 -16.02
CA SER A 77 -34.47 -48.02 -16.43
C SER A 77 -35.54 -47.58 -15.41
N LEU A 78 -35.53 -46.25 -15.16
CA LEU A 78 -36.64 -45.26 -15.25
C LEU A 78 -38.04 -45.59 -14.69
N LEU A 79 -38.51 -44.79 -13.72
CA LEU A 79 -39.66 -43.85 -13.84
C LEU A 79 -40.11 -43.27 -12.47
N THR A 80 -40.22 -41.95 -12.41
CA THR A 80 -41.03 -41.13 -11.48
C THR A 80 -42.54 -41.31 -11.82
N PRO A 81 -43.57 -40.85 -11.03
CA PRO A 81 -43.59 -39.54 -10.35
C PRO A 81 -44.49 -39.35 -9.08
N ASN A 82 -44.43 -38.11 -8.60
CA ASN A 82 -45.46 -37.34 -7.88
C ASN A 82 -45.64 -37.47 -6.35
N SER A 83 -45.23 -36.38 -5.68
CA SER A 83 -45.76 -35.82 -4.43
C SER A 83 -47.23 -35.35 -4.60
N PRO A 84 -48.01 -35.05 -3.52
CA PRO A 84 -47.85 -33.74 -2.86
C PRO A 84 -48.24 -33.62 -1.35
N HIS A 85 -47.71 -32.54 -0.76
CA HIS A 85 -48.27 -31.61 0.25
C HIS A 85 -48.53 -31.98 1.73
N ALA A 86 -47.84 -31.19 2.57
CA ALA A 86 -48.35 -30.29 3.63
C ALA A 86 -48.37 -30.74 5.12
N SER A 87 -47.54 -30.04 5.89
CA SER A 87 -47.65 -29.76 7.34
C SER A 87 -48.66 -28.61 7.59
N PRO A 88 -49.19 -28.39 8.82
CA PRO A 88 -48.44 -27.53 9.77
C PRO A 88 -48.68 -27.72 11.29
N SER A 89 -47.78 -27.09 12.06
CA SER A 89 -47.96 -26.37 13.34
C SER A 89 -47.66 -27.02 14.72
N TYR A 90 -46.66 -26.40 15.39
CA TYR A 90 -46.52 -25.99 16.80
C TYR A 90 -46.93 -26.90 17.98
N SER A 91 -45.98 -27.22 18.86
CA SER A 91 -45.79 -26.57 20.17
C SER A 91 -44.79 -27.32 21.09
N ALA A 92 -44.25 -26.57 22.05
CA ALA A 92 -43.05 -26.81 22.85
C ALA A 92 -43.13 -27.92 23.91
N SER A 93 -41.97 -28.47 24.30
CA SER A 93 -41.52 -28.52 25.71
C SER A 93 -40.21 -29.31 25.89
N MET A 94 -39.45 -28.89 26.90
CA MET A 94 -38.09 -29.29 27.25
C MET A 94 -38.00 -30.61 28.05
N LEU A 95 -36.91 -31.35 27.79
CA LEU A 95 -36.12 -32.25 28.67
C LEU A 95 -36.75 -33.58 29.18
N PRO A 96 -35.97 -34.58 29.65
CA PRO A 96 -34.51 -34.77 29.62
C PRO A 96 -34.03 -36.11 29.02
N ALA A 97 -32.70 -36.20 28.84
CA ALA A 97 -31.92 -37.33 28.37
C ALA A 97 -32.31 -38.70 28.98
N ARG A 98 -32.66 -39.65 28.12
CA ARG A 98 -32.70 -41.09 28.44
C ARG A 98 -31.50 -41.80 27.85
N LYS A 99 -30.59 -42.21 28.74
CA LYS A 99 -29.56 -43.23 28.51
C LYS A 99 -30.22 -44.49 27.92
N ARG A 100 -29.85 -44.86 26.69
CA ARG A 100 -30.10 -46.21 26.16
C ARG A 100 -28.94 -47.14 26.59
N PRO A 101 -29.24 -48.39 26.97
CA PRO A 101 -28.27 -49.26 27.60
C PRO A 101 -27.24 -49.78 26.60
N ARG A 102 -26.00 -49.84 27.10
CA ARG A 102 -24.81 -50.42 26.48
C ARG A 102 -25.10 -51.90 26.21
N ARG A 103 -25.06 -52.33 24.95
CA ARG A 103 -24.98 -53.77 24.61
C ARG A 103 -23.67 -54.31 25.20
N THR A 104 -23.77 -55.04 26.28
CA THR A 104 -22.71 -55.90 26.81
C THR A 104 -22.58 -57.11 25.90
N CYS A 105 -21.55 -57.13 25.05
CA CYS A 105 -21.06 -58.39 24.49
C CYS A 105 -20.40 -59.16 25.63
N SER A 106 -21.01 -60.28 26.02
CA SER A 106 -20.42 -61.31 26.85
C SER A 106 -19.22 -61.92 26.10
N THR A 107 -18.03 -61.69 26.60
CA THR A 107 -16.80 -62.39 26.20
C THR A 107 -16.79 -63.75 26.91
N SER A 108 -17.16 -64.80 26.19
CA SER A 108 -16.74 -66.16 26.51
C SER A 108 -15.24 -66.25 26.30
N ALA A 109 -14.54 -66.62 27.38
CA ALA A 109 -13.10 -66.78 27.42
C ALA A 109 -12.65 -67.93 26.50
N GLU A 110 -11.99 -67.56 25.40
CA GLU A 110 -10.98 -68.40 24.77
C GLU A 110 -9.66 -67.62 24.78
N THR A 111 -8.69 -68.19 25.46
CA THR A 111 -7.35 -67.66 25.68
C THR A 111 -6.55 -67.71 24.38
N PHE A 112 -6.79 -66.77 23.48
CA PHE A 112 -5.78 -66.33 22.51
C PHE A 112 -5.15 -65.06 23.08
N ALA A 113 -3.84 -65.08 23.29
CA ALA A 113 -3.08 -63.86 23.52
C ALA A 113 -3.27 -62.94 22.31
N SER A 114 -4.27 -62.05 22.36
CA SER A 114 -4.50 -61.07 21.32
C SER A 114 -3.36 -60.08 21.41
N THR A 115 -2.36 -60.23 20.55
CA THR A 115 -1.40 -59.16 20.28
C THR A 115 -2.18 -57.86 20.15
N PRO A 116 -1.84 -56.80 20.91
CA PRO A 116 -2.53 -55.52 20.80
C PRO A 116 -2.57 -55.14 19.32
N THR A 117 -3.76 -54.78 18.83
CA THR A 117 -3.90 -54.36 17.44
C THR A 117 -2.96 -53.18 17.20
N ALA A 118 -2.44 -53.03 15.97
CA ALA A 118 -1.59 -51.88 15.64
C ALA A 118 -2.24 -50.55 16.05
N ALA A 119 -3.57 -50.46 15.99
CA ALA A 119 -4.34 -49.31 16.48
C ALA A 119 -4.23 -49.10 18.00
N HIS A 120 -4.28 -50.16 18.81
CA HIS A 120 -4.09 -50.06 20.26
C HIS A 120 -2.67 -49.58 20.60
N TYR A 121 -1.67 -50.18 19.96
CA TYR A 121 -0.27 -49.80 20.17
C TYR A 121 -0.02 -48.32 19.83
N LEU A 122 -0.51 -47.86 18.68
CA LEU A 122 -0.40 -46.45 18.26
C LEU A 122 -1.14 -45.48 19.19
N GLN A 123 -2.31 -45.86 19.71
CA GLN A 123 -3.12 -44.96 20.53
C GLN A 123 -2.63 -44.86 21.99
N TYR A 124 -2.07 -45.93 22.54
CA TYR A 124 -1.84 -46.02 23.99
C TYR A 124 -0.40 -46.35 24.39
N GLU A 125 0.40 -46.98 23.53
CA GLU A 125 1.69 -47.55 23.92
C GLU A 125 2.90 -46.83 23.30
N LEU A 126 2.77 -46.26 22.09
CA LEU A 126 3.83 -45.48 21.45
C LEU A 126 4.11 -44.19 22.23
N PRO A 127 5.36 -43.75 22.47
CA PRO A 127 5.64 -42.45 23.09
C PRO A 127 5.15 -41.25 22.27
N ASP A 128 4.85 -40.14 22.94
CA ASP A 128 4.34 -38.92 22.28
C ASP A 128 5.37 -38.32 21.32
N GLU A 129 6.66 -38.42 21.60
CA GLU A 129 7.75 -37.93 20.75
C GLU A 129 7.80 -38.68 19.42
N VAL A 130 7.52 -39.99 19.44
CA VAL A 130 7.46 -40.80 18.23
C VAL A 130 6.20 -40.45 17.42
N LEU A 131 5.06 -40.26 18.09
CA LEU A 131 3.84 -39.79 17.44
C LEU A 131 4.02 -38.41 16.82
N LEU A 132 4.66 -37.47 17.52
CA LEU A 132 4.97 -36.13 17.03
C LEU A 132 5.88 -36.20 15.80
N THR A 133 6.89 -37.07 15.83
CA THR A 133 7.77 -37.33 14.68
C THR A 133 6.96 -37.88 13.50
N ILE A 134 6.09 -38.86 13.71
CA ILE A 134 5.20 -39.39 12.65
C ILE A 134 4.29 -38.27 12.11
N PHE A 135 3.71 -37.46 12.99
CA PHE A 135 2.78 -36.40 12.62
C PHE A 135 3.47 -35.27 11.85
N SER A 136 4.77 -35.04 12.05
CA SER A 136 5.56 -34.07 11.27
C SER A 136 5.67 -34.38 9.78
N TYR A 137 5.35 -35.61 9.36
CA TYR A 137 5.27 -35.99 7.94
C TYR A 137 3.86 -35.82 7.34
N LEU A 138 2.87 -35.43 8.15
CA LEU A 138 1.49 -35.23 7.71
C LEU A 138 1.25 -33.79 7.25
N TYR A 139 0.39 -33.64 6.26
CA TYR A 139 -0.09 -32.32 5.81
C TYR A 139 -1.25 -31.82 6.67
N GLU A 140 -1.59 -30.54 6.53
CA GLU A 140 -2.61 -29.81 7.28
C GLU A 140 -3.96 -30.56 7.38
N LEU A 141 -4.43 -31.14 6.28
CA LEU A 141 -5.69 -31.89 6.24
C LEU A 141 -5.58 -33.23 6.97
N ASP A 142 -4.42 -33.89 6.89
CA ASP A 142 -4.18 -35.16 7.55
C ASP A 142 -4.02 -34.97 9.06
N LEU A 143 -3.37 -33.88 9.49
CA LEU A 143 -3.35 -33.45 10.89
C LEU A 143 -4.75 -33.14 11.41
N CYS A 144 -5.58 -32.46 10.61
CA CYS A 144 -6.97 -32.24 10.97
C CYS A 144 -7.75 -33.56 11.08
N ARG A 145 -7.56 -34.51 10.17
CA ARG A 145 -8.22 -35.83 10.21
C ARG A 145 -7.78 -36.66 11.42
N ILE A 146 -6.47 -36.77 11.68
CA ILE A 146 -5.95 -37.57 12.78
C ILE A 146 -6.33 -37.00 14.14
N SER A 147 -6.51 -35.68 14.23
CA SER A 147 -7.02 -35.01 15.44
C SER A 147 -8.43 -35.47 15.85
N GLN A 148 -9.20 -36.07 14.94
CA GLN A 148 -10.56 -36.57 15.22
C GLN A 148 -10.58 -38.01 15.76
N VAL A 149 -9.43 -38.69 15.84
CA VAL A 149 -9.36 -40.12 16.22
C VAL A 149 -9.54 -40.32 17.73
N CYS A 150 -8.78 -39.60 18.55
CA CYS A 150 -8.87 -39.64 20.02
C CYS A 150 -8.29 -38.37 20.63
N LYS A 151 -8.55 -38.13 21.92
CA LYS A 151 -8.05 -36.94 22.63
C LYS A 151 -6.53 -36.79 22.60
N ARG A 152 -5.80 -37.91 22.71
CA ARG A 152 -4.33 -37.91 22.66
C ARG A 152 -3.82 -37.41 21.31
N PHE A 153 -4.37 -37.94 20.22
CA PHE A 153 -4.01 -37.50 18.87
C PHE A 153 -4.48 -36.07 18.60
N GLN A 154 -5.61 -35.65 19.16
CA GLN A 154 -6.03 -34.26 19.11
C GLN A 154 -4.99 -33.33 19.73
N ILE A 155 -4.46 -33.65 20.91
CA ILE A 155 -3.45 -32.81 21.57
C ILE A 155 -2.17 -32.75 20.73
N ILE A 156 -1.61 -33.90 20.34
CA ILE A 156 -0.35 -33.97 19.59
C ILE A 156 -0.47 -33.32 18.20
N ALA A 157 -1.59 -33.54 17.49
CA ALA A 157 -1.83 -32.94 16.18
C ALA A 157 -2.11 -31.42 16.24
N ASN A 158 -2.26 -30.84 17.43
CA ASN A 158 -2.38 -29.39 17.66
C ASN A 158 -1.12 -28.80 18.31
N ASP A 159 0.01 -29.52 18.30
CA ASP A 159 1.29 -29.01 18.80
C ASP A 159 1.75 -27.74 18.06
N ASN A 160 2.31 -26.77 18.78
CA ASN A 160 2.70 -25.48 18.21
C ASN A 160 3.89 -25.58 17.26
N GLU A 161 4.91 -26.37 17.61
CA GLU A 161 6.11 -26.51 16.76
C GLU A 161 5.80 -27.29 15.48
N LEU A 162 4.91 -28.28 15.57
CA LEU A 162 4.39 -28.98 14.40
C LEU A 162 3.72 -28.03 13.40
N TRP A 163 2.81 -27.17 13.88
CA TRP A 163 2.12 -26.21 13.00
C TRP A 163 3.02 -25.07 12.54
N LYS A 164 3.96 -24.62 13.37
CA LYS A 164 4.99 -23.64 12.98
C LYS A 164 5.83 -24.15 11.82
N TYR A 165 6.33 -25.38 11.90
CA TYR A 165 7.12 -26.00 10.83
C TYR A 165 6.29 -26.18 9.55
N LEU A 166 5.03 -26.60 9.67
CA LEU A 166 4.13 -26.73 8.53
C LEU A 166 3.85 -25.37 7.87
N TYR A 167 3.61 -24.35 8.70
CA TYR A 167 3.30 -22.99 8.29
C TYR A 167 4.47 -22.34 7.54
N SER A 168 5.68 -22.38 8.11
CA SER A 168 6.86 -21.78 7.49
C SER A 168 7.21 -22.46 6.16
N ARG A 169 6.94 -23.76 5.99
CA ARG A 169 7.12 -24.43 4.69
C ARG A 169 6.15 -23.98 3.60
N VAL A 170 4.97 -23.49 3.97
CA VAL A 170 3.93 -23.04 3.03
C VAL A 170 4.06 -21.56 2.72
N PHE A 171 4.23 -20.73 3.75
CA PHE A 171 4.17 -19.28 3.62
C PHE A 171 5.54 -18.59 3.76
N GLU A 172 6.60 -19.33 4.12
CA GLU A 172 7.96 -18.81 4.35
C GLU A 172 8.11 -17.85 5.54
N TYR A 173 7.01 -17.39 6.13
CA TYR A 173 7.02 -16.52 7.30
C TYR A 173 7.61 -17.19 8.55
N ASP A 174 8.25 -16.37 9.36
CA ASP A 174 8.75 -16.66 10.71
C ASP A 174 7.81 -16.16 11.82
N MET A 175 6.68 -15.56 11.45
CA MET A 175 5.63 -15.09 12.36
C MET A 175 4.23 -15.37 11.77
N PRO A 176 3.21 -15.70 12.58
CA PRO A 176 1.83 -15.85 12.08
C PRO A 176 1.26 -14.54 11.53
N LEU A 177 0.78 -14.58 10.30
CA LEU A 177 0.04 -13.48 9.66
C LEU A 177 -1.47 -13.65 9.85
N TYR A 178 -2.14 -12.63 10.37
CA TYR A 178 -3.59 -12.62 10.59
C TYR A 178 -4.28 -11.63 9.69
N ASN A 179 -5.55 -11.91 9.37
CA ASN A 179 -6.47 -10.95 8.75
C ASN A 179 -7.68 -10.71 9.66
N PRO A 180 -7.53 -9.96 10.76
CA PRO A 180 -8.61 -9.72 11.72
C PRO A 180 -9.86 -9.18 11.01
N GLY A 181 -11.00 -9.85 11.22
CA GLY A 181 -12.30 -9.40 10.71
C GLY A 181 -12.46 -9.43 9.18
N GLY A 182 -11.48 -9.92 8.42
CA GLY A 182 -11.51 -9.89 6.95
C GLY A 182 -11.45 -8.47 6.37
N SER A 183 -10.95 -7.49 7.12
CA SER A 183 -11.00 -6.07 6.79
C SER A 183 -9.82 -5.57 5.94
N LEU A 184 -9.18 -6.45 5.15
CA LEU A 184 -7.97 -6.14 4.38
C LEU A 184 -6.85 -5.54 5.25
N CYS A 185 -6.69 -6.09 6.44
CA CYS A 185 -5.69 -5.69 7.40
C CYS A 185 -4.87 -6.93 7.71
N PHE A 186 -3.66 -7.01 7.17
CA PHE A 186 -2.79 -8.17 7.33
C PHE A 186 -1.68 -7.82 8.30
N GLU A 187 -1.66 -8.48 9.46
CA GLU A 187 -0.76 -8.14 10.57
C GLU A 187 -0.01 -9.37 11.05
N PHE A 188 1.31 -9.23 11.15
CA PHE A 188 2.16 -10.23 11.79
C PHE A 188 2.04 -10.06 13.31
N VAL A 189 1.60 -11.12 13.98
CA VAL A 189 1.38 -11.09 15.44
C VAL A 189 2.33 -12.10 16.09
N PRO A 190 3.18 -11.68 17.04
CA PRO A 190 4.01 -12.60 17.80
C PRO A 190 3.16 -13.71 18.44
N PRO A 191 3.59 -15.00 18.38
CA PRO A 191 2.80 -16.10 18.94
C PRO A 191 2.43 -15.91 20.42
N GLU A 192 3.28 -15.25 21.20
CA GLU A 192 3.08 -14.89 22.60
C GLU A 192 1.96 -13.85 22.84
N ASP A 193 1.66 -13.02 21.85
CA ASP A 193 0.63 -11.97 21.92
C ASP A 193 -0.72 -12.44 21.36
N SER A 194 -0.79 -13.68 20.87
CA SER A 194 -1.99 -14.26 20.27
C SER A 194 -2.94 -14.85 21.31
N ASP A 195 -4.23 -14.52 21.21
CA ASP A 195 -5.30 -15.12 22.02
C ASP A 195 -5.65 -16.57 21.61
N HIS A 196 -5.04 -17.09 20.55
CA HIS A 196 -5.34 -18.41 20.01
C HIS A 196 -4.50 -19.50 20.66
N ALA A 197 -5.13 -20.63 21.00
CA ALA A 197 -4.45 -21.78 21.61
C ALA A 197 -3.31 -22.36 20.74
N ASN A 198 -3.45 -22.26 19.41
CA ASN A 198 -2.37 -22.52 18.46
C ASN A 198 -2.37 -21.41 17.39
N PRO A 199 -1.51 -20.40 17.54
CA PRO A 199 -1.48 -19.24 16.64
C PRO A 199 -1.21 -19.61 15.18
N TRP A 200 -0.23 -20.49 14.96
CA TRP A 200 0.18 -20.98 13.64
C TRP A 200 -0.94 -21.68 12.90
N LYS A 201 -1.67 -22.57 13.59
CA LYS A 201 -2.79 -23.30 13.03
C LYS A 201 -3.93 -22.36 12.63
N GLU A 202 -4.23 -21.38 13.48
CA GLU A 202 -5.30 -20.43 13.20
C GLU A 202 -4.95 -19.50 12.04
N SER A 203 -3.72 -18.99 11.98
CA SER A 203 -3.24 -18.25 10.82
C SER A 203 -3.30 -19.11 9.55
N PHE A 204 -2.79 -20.34 9.59
CA PHE A 204 -2.87 -21.28 8.46
C PHE A 204 -4.30 -21.44 7.96
N ARG A 205 -5.28 -21.57 8.88
CA ARG A 205 -6.70 -21.71 8.55
C ARG A 205 -7.24 -20.50 7.78
N GLN A 206 -6.85 -19.28 8.15
CA GLN A 206 -7.29 -18.04 7.48
C GLN A 206 -6.70 -17.94 6.07
N LEU A 207 -5.45 -18.37 5.89
CA LEU A 207 -4.69 -18.20 4.66
C LEU A 207 -4.77 -19.42 3.70
N TYR A 208 -5.36 -20.54 4.15
CA TYR A 208 -5.32 -21.83 3.45
C TYR A 208 -5.78 -21.83 1.99
N ARG A 209 -6.67 -20.89 1.61
CA ARG A 209 -7.21 -20.79 0.24
C ARG A 209 -6.36 -19.92 -0.69
N GLY A 210 -5.20 -19.43 -0.22
CA GLY A 210 -4.31 -18.62 -1.03
C GLY A 210 -3.76 -19.36 -2.24
N ILE A 211 -3.54 -18.57 -3.29
CA ILE A 211 -2.85 -18.96 -4.51
C ILE A 211 -1.39 -18.53 -4.35
N HIS A 212 -0.44 -19.42 -4.64
CA HIS A 212 0.97 -19.16 -4.42
C HIS A 212 1.68 -18.89 -5.76
N VAL A 213 2.41 -17.78 -5.84
CA VAL A 213 3.30 -17.46 -6.95
C VAL A 213 4.73 -17.78 -6.51
N ARG A 214 5.33 -18.80 -7.11
CA ARG A 214 6.66 -19.32 -6.76
C ARG A 214 7.34 -19.90 -8.00
N PRO A 215 8.10 -19.09 -8.75
CA PRO A 215 8.74 -19.49 -10.01
C PRO A 215 9.59 -20.77 -9.86
N GLY A 216 9.34 -21.76 -10.72
CA GLY A 216 10.09 -23.02 -10.76
C GLY A 216 9.71 -24.03 -9.68
N TYR A 217 8.77 -23.73 -8.78
CA TYR A 217 8.44 -24.62 -7.66
C TYR A 217 7.91 -25.98 -8.11
N LYS A 218 7.01 -26.00 -9.10
CA LYS A 218 6.41 -27.24 -9.64
C LYS A 218 7.43 -28.17 -10.31
N ALA A 219 8.55 -27.64 -10.79
CA ALA A 219 9.60 -28.45 -11.40
C ALA A 219 10.49 -29.15 -10.37
N VAL A 220 10.60 -28.58 -9.16
CA VAL A 220 11.50 -29.04 -8.10
C VAL A 220 10.76 -29.84 -7.03
N THR A 221 9.48 -29.56 -6.81
CA THR A 221 8.70 -30.14 -5.70
C THR A 221 7.44 -30.83 -6.22
N SER A 222 7.24 -32.09 -5.80
CA SER A 222 5.98 -32.82 -5.97
C SER A 222 5.39 -33.11 -4.59
N ASP A 223 4.32 -32.41 -4.24
CA ASP A 223 3.56 -32.62 -3.00
C ASP A 223 2.20 -33.28 -3.32
N PRO A 224 2.15 -34.58 -3.68
CA PRO A 224 0.91 -35.23 -4.13
C PRO A 224 -0.22 -35.24 -3.09
N GLY A 225 0.10 -35.00 -1.81
CA GLY A 225 -0.87 -34.92 -0.72
C GLY A 225 -1.42 -33.51 -0.43
N ARG A 226 -0.89 -32.46 -1.06
CA ARG A 226 -1.26 -31.06 -0.82
C ARG A 226 -1.92 -30.44 -2.04
N LYS A 227 -3.02 -29.72 -1.83
CA LYS A 227 -3.85 -29.14 -2.91
C LYS A 227 -3.75 -27.61 -3.00
N LEU A 228 -2.59 -27.04 -2.69
CA LEU A 228 -2.37 -25.59 -2.82
C LEU A 228 -1.97 -25.25 -4.26
N ALA A 229 -2.60 -24.22 -4.82
CA ALA A 229 -2.34 -23.79 -6.18
C ALA A 229 -1.02 -23.02 -6.25
N HIS A 230 -0.15 -23.40 -7.20
CA HIS A 230 1.16 -22.79 -7.40
C HIS A 230 1.33 -22.35 -8.86
N PHE A 231 1.84 -21.15 -9.10
CA PHE A 231 2.07 -20.57 -10.42
C PHE A 231 3.45 -19.95 -10.52
N ASP A 232 3.98 -19.89 -11.74
CA ASP A 232 5.30 -19.28 -11.99
C ASP A 232 5.22 -17.75 -12.14
N THR A 233 4.03 -17.21 -12.40
CA THR A 233 3.80 -15.79 -12.67
C THR A 233 2.58 -15.29 -11.89
N ILE A 234 2.57 -14.00 -11.57
CA ILE A 234 1.46 -13.36 -10.86
C ILE A 234 0.22 -13.38 -11.75
N GLN A 235 0.34 -13.05 -13.04
CA GLN A 235 -0.78 -13.06 -13.97
C GLN A 235 -1.47 -14.42 -14.04
N ALA A 236 -0.72 -15.53 -14.10
CA ALA A 236 -1.31 -16.86 -14.13
C ALA A 236 -2.06 -17.21 -12.82
N ALA A 237 -1.63 -16.65 -11.69
CA ALA A 237 -2.35 -16.79 -10.43
C ALA A 237 -3.66 -15.97 -10.41
N LEU A 238 -3.66 -14.77 -11.02
CA LEU A 238 -4.86 -13.94 -11.18
C LEU A 238 -5.88 -14.62 -12.11
N ASP A 239 -5.43 -15.07 -13.29
CA ASP A 239 -6.27 -15.78 -14.26
C ASP A 239 -6.95 -17.01 -13.62
N HIS A 240 -6.22 -17.74 -12.77
CA HIS A 240 -6.77 -18.87 -12.03
C HIS A 240 -7.84 -18.46 -10.99
N GLY A 241 -7.66 -17.32 -10.33
CA GLY A 241 -8.66 -16.74 -9.42
C GLY A 241 -9.97 -16.44 -10.15
N ASP A 242 -9.85 -15.86 -11.34
CA ASP A 242 -10.97 -15.52 -12.22
C ASP A 242 -11.70 -16.77 -12.73
N GLU A 243 -10.97 -17.80 -13.15
CA GLU A 243 -11.53 -19.10 -13.55
C GLU A 243 -12.36 -19.76 -12.44
N LEU A 244 -11.96 -19.55 -11.18
CA LEU A 244 -12.68 -20.03 -10.00
C LEU A 244 -13.85 -19.14 -9.57
N GLY A 245 -14.06 -18.00 -10.25
CA GLY A 245 -15.09 -17.02 -9.90
C GLY A 245 -14.86 -16.36 -8.54
N GLN A 246 -13.60 -16.23 -8.11
CA GLN A 246 -13.26 -15.55 -6.86
C GLN A 246 -13.38 -14.05 -7.05
N SER A 247 -14.21 -13.39 -6.24
CA SER A 247 -14.38 -11.93 -6.32
C SER A 247 -13.16 -11.14 -5.82
N ALA A 248 -12.28 -11.77 -5.04
CA ALA A 248 -11.05 -11.18 -4.51
C ALA A 248 -10.04 -12.30 -4.20
N PRO A 249 -9.30 -12.80 -5.20
CA PRO A 249 -8.35 -13.88 -4.99
C PRO A 249 -7.21 -13.44 -4.06
N LEU A 250 -6.86 -14.30 -3.10
CA LEU A 250 -5.71 -14.13 -2.21
C LEU A 250 -4.47 -14.75 -2.85
N VAL A 251 -3.47 -13.93 -3.15
CA VAL A 251 -2.25 -14.30 -3.86
C VAL A 251 -1.03 -14.04 -2.98
N PHE A 252 -0.27 -15.08 -2.69
CA PHE A 252 1.02 -15.00 -2.01
C PHE A 252 2.15 -14.97 -3.04
N VAL A 253 2.95 -13.91 -3.03
CA VAL A 253 4.11 -13.76 -3.91
C VAL A 253 5.35 -14.11 -3.11
N HIS A 254 5.96 -15.26 -3.39
CA HIS A 254 7.08 -15.76 -2.60
C HIS A 254 8.38 -14.98 -2.85
N SER A 255 9.35 -15.13 -1.94
CA SER A 255 10.69 -14.54 -2.06
C SER A 255 11.28 -14.67 -3.47
N GLY A 256 11.73 -13.54 -4.03
CA GLY A 256 12.23 -13.48 -5.40
C GLY A 256 12.13 -12.10 -6.02
N VAL A 257 12.70 -11.98 -7.23
CA VAL A 257 12.57 -10.78 -8.05
C VAL A 257 11.79 -11.09 -9.30
N TYR A 258 10.64 -10.45 -9.44
CA TYR A 258 9.66 -10.65 -10.50
C TYR A 258 9.82 -9.54 -11.52
N ARG A 259 10.05 -9.93 -12.77
CA ARG A 259 10.29 -9.02 -13.90
C ARG A 259 9.42 -9.37 -15.09
N GLY A 260 9.03 -8.37 -15.85
CA GLY A 260 8.38 -8.54 -17.15
C GLY A 260 6.87 -8.68 -17.12
N GLU A 261 6.25 -8.78 -15.95
CA GLU A 261 4.78 -8.76 -15.82
C GLU A 261 4.28 -7.32 -15.70
N PHE A 262 3.25 -6.99 -16.48
CA PHE A 262 2.54 -5.72 -16.37
C PHE A 262 1.25 -5.94 -15.58
N LEU A 263 1.20 -5.41 -14.36
CA LEU A 263 0.09 -5.63 -13.45
C LEU A 263 -0.89 -4.46 -13.50
N VAL A 264 -1.91 -4.60 -14.36
CA VAL A 264 -3.09 -3.72 -14.35
C VAL A 264 -4.20 -4.44 -13.61
N LEU A 265 -4.58 -3.90 -12.47
CA LEU A 265 -5.56 -4.45 -11.55
C LEU A 265 -6.85 -3.66 -11.71
N ASP A 266 -7.80 -4.24 -12.44
CA ASP A 266 -9.14 -3.71 -12.73
C ASP A 266 -10.25 -4.39 -11.92
N SER A 267 -9.85 -5.21 -10.94
CA SER A 267 -10.73 -5.95 -10.05
C SER A 267 -10.14 -6.03 -8.64
N ASP A 268 -10.97 -6.44 -7.68
CA ASP A 268 -10.51 -6.66 -6.32
C ASP A 268 -9.58 -7.88 -6.29
N VAL A 269 -8.38 -7.72 -5.74
CA VAL A 269 -7.37 -8.76 -5.56
C VAL A 269 -6.60 -8.50 -4.27
N ILE A 270 -6.14 -9.54 -3.59
CA ILE A 270 -5.29 -9.41 -2.41
C ILE A 270 -3.91 -10.01 -2.74
N ILE A 271 -2.89 -9.17 -2.89
CA ILE A 271 -1.51 -9.59 -3.18
C ILE A 271 -0.65 -9.32 -1.93
N ILE A 272 0.02 -10.36 -1.43
CA ILE A 272 0.87 -10.27 -0.23
C ILE A 272 2.21 -10.94 -0.51
N GLY A 273 3.32 -10.26 -0.18
CA GLY A 273 4.63 -10.89 -0.20
C GLY A 273 4.75 -12.01 0.84
N ALA A 274 5.49 -13.07 0.52
CA ALA A 274 5.69 -14.25 1.36
C ALA A 274 7.18 -14.60 1.46
N ALA A 275 7.81 -14.32 2.60
CA ALA A 275 9.23 -14.54 2.84
C ALA A 275 9.53 -14.54 4.36
N PRO A 276 10.68 -15.07 4.81
CA PRO A 276 11.08 -14.94 6.21
C PRO A 276 11.62 -13.53 6.52
N GLY A 277 11.51 -13.10 7.78
CA GLY A 277 12.08 -11.83 8.24
C GLY A 277 11.39 -10.60 7.62
N ASN A 278 12.17 -9.64 7.12
CA ASN A 278 11.59 -8.48 6.45
C ASN A 278 11.06 -8.87 5.06
N VAL A 279 9.77 -9.17 5.01
CA VAL A 279 9.09 -9.70 3.82
C VAL A 279 9.24 -8.77 2.61
N ALA A 280 9.02 -7.47 2.81
CA ALA A 280 9.02 -6.50 1.73
C ALA A 280 10.40 -6.40 1.03
N GLU A 281 11.50 -6.60 1.75
CA GLU A 281 12.85 -6.61 1.17
C GLU A 281 13.15 -7.83 0.30
N SER A 282 12.41 -8.93 0.50
CA SER A 282 12.66 -10.21 -0.16
C SER A 282 11.77 -10.47 -1.38
N VAL A 283 10.66 -9.74 -1.51
CA VAL A 283 9.68 -9.90 -2.60
C VAL A 283 9.68 -8.62 -3.43
N ILE A 284 10.33 -8.65 -4.59
CA ILE A 284 10.58 -7.46 -5.40
C ILE A 284 9.85 -7.58 -6.74
N LEU A 285 8.93 -6.65 -7.00
CA LEU A 285 8.31 -6.46 -8.32
C LEU A 285 9.05 -5.34 -9.04
N GLU A 286 9.75 -5.67 -10.13
CA GLU A 286 10.62 -4.72 -10.84
C GLU A 286 10.23 -4.61 -12.32
N ARG A 287 10.09 -3.36 -12.77
CA ARG A 287 9.84 -3.00 -14.17
C ARG A 287 10.80 -1.92 -14.64
N ASP A 288 11.10 -1.94 -15.92
CA ASP A 288 11.93 -0.95 -16.65
C ASP A 288 11.11 -0.16 -17.69
N THR A 289 9.87 -0.59 -17.92
CA THR A 289 8.95 -0.07 -18.92
C THR A 289 7.55 -0.07 -18.31
N GLU A 290 6.76 0.94 -18.64
CA GLU A 290 5.40 1.13 -18.09
C GLU A 290 5.36 1.18 -16.55
N SER A 291 4.16 1.29 -15.97
CA SER A 291 4.02 1.31 -14.51
C SER A 291 4.26 -0.09 -13.90
N THR A 292 4.86 -0.19 -12.71
CA THR A 292 5.11 -1.50 -12.08
C THR A 292 3.79 -2.17 -11.65
N VAL A 293 2.93 -1.41 -10.98
CA VAL A 293 1.56 -1.81 -10.64
C VAL A 293 0.62 -0.64 -10.90
N MET A 294 -0.50 -0.91 -11.57
CA MET A 294 -1.54 0.06 -11.87
C MET A 294 -2.89 -0.44 -11.35
N PHE A 295 -3.51 0.31 -10.46
CA PHE A 295 -4.91 0.10 -10.05
C PHE A 295 -5.81 0.98 -10.89
N VAL A 296 -6.82 0.39 -11.52
CA VAL A 296 -7.79 1.11 -12.36
C VAL A 296 -9.22 0.86 -11.88
N GLU A 297 -10.20 1.40 -12.60
CA GLU A 297 -11.61 1.26 -12.26
C GLU A 297 -11.97 -0.22 -12.05
N GLY A 298 -12.51 -0.51 -10.87
CA GLY A 298 -12.92 -1.86 -10.43
C GLY A 298 -12.10 -2.41 -9.27
N ALA A 299 -10.87 -1.92 -9.04
CA ALA A 299 -10.07 -2.22 -7.86
C ALA A 299 -10.47 -1.36 -6.65
N LYS A 300 -11.61 -1.68 -6.04
CA LYS A 300 -12.21 -0.91 -4.94
C LYS A 300 -11.79 -1.40 -3.56
N ASN A 301 -11.61 -2.70 -3.43
CA ASN A 301 -11.18 -3.43 -2.23
C ASN A 301 -9.95 -4.28 -2.55
N ALA A 302 -9.15 -3.85 -3.52
CA ALA A 302 -7.86 -4.49 -3.78
C ALA A 302 -6.87 -4.15 -2.65
N TYR A 303 -5.98 -5.09 -2.36
CA TYR A 303 -4.93 -4.99 -1.35
C TYR A 303 -3.59 -5.39 -1.95
N LEU A 304 -2.56 -4.61 -1.69
CA LEU A 304 -1.18 -4.92 -2.01
C LEU A 304 -0.32 -4.64 -0.79
N GLY A 305 0.35 -5.66 -0.25
CA GLY A 305 1.18 -5.46 0.92
C GLY A 305 2.40 -6.34 1.03
N HIS A 306 3.35 -5.90 1.86
CA HIS A 306 4.60 -6.60 2.15
C HIS A 306 5.44 -6.92 0.90
N VAL A 307 5.51 -6.01 -0.07
CA VAL A 307 6.35 -6.15 -1.27
C VAL A 307 7.20 -4.89 -1.50
N THR A 308 8.31 -5.04 -2.21
CA THR A 308 9.02 -3.92 -2.82
C THR A 308 8.52 -3.71 -4.25
N LEU A 309 8.07 -2.51 -4.57
CA LEU A 309 7.85 -2.06 -5.93
C LEU A 309 9.06 -1.25 -6.40
N LYS A 310 9.58 -1.62 -7.58
CA LYS A 310 10.71 -0.92 -8.19
C LYS A 310 10.42 -0.56 -9.65
N PHE A 311 10.70 0.68 -10.01
CA PHE A 311 10.67 1.16 -11.40
C PHE A 311 12.02 1.71 -11.82
N SER A 312 12.69 1.01 -12.74
CA SER A 312 14.08 1.21 -13.15
C SER A 312 14.23 1.37 -14.68
N PRO A 313 13.76 2.46 -15.30
CA PRO A 313 13.80 2.60 -16.76
C PRO A 313 15.23 2.65 -17.33
N GLU A 314 15.46 1.95 -18.47
CA GLU A 314 16.80 1.73 -19.08
C GLU A 314 17.49 3.02 -19.58
N ALA A 315 16.76 4.11 -19.80
CA ALA A 315 17.32 5.40 -20.14
C ALA A 315 16.48 6.54 -19.54
N PRO A 316 17.10 7.68 -19.19
CA PRO A 316 16.37 8.92 -18.94
C PRO A 316 15.83 9.41 -20.29
N SER A 317 14.76 8.79 -20.77
CA SER A 317 14.14 9.22 -22.02
C SER A 317 13.75 10.68 -21.86
N THR A 318 14.27 11.54 -22.72
CA THR A 318 13.79 12.92 -22.89
C THR A 318 12.44 12.97 -23.61
N VAL A 319 11.91 11.79 -23.97
CA VAL A 319 10.57 11.59 -24.50
C VAL A 319 9.57 11.73 -23.36
N GLN A 320 8.43 12.35 -23.67
CA GLN A 320 7.29 12.55 -22.79
C GLN A 320 6.65 11.24 -22.30
N HIS A 321 7.34 10.40 -21.52
CA HIS A 321 6.72 9.31 -20.75
C HIS A 321 5.95 9.86 -19.53
N HIS A 322 5.04 10.81 -19.75
CA HIS A 322 4.26 11.47 -18.69
C HIS A 322 3.21 10.57 -18.01
N LYS A 323 3.31 9.24 -18.10
CA LYS A 323 2.24 8.33 -17.66
C LYS A 323 2.72 7.01 -17.06
N HIS A 324 3.98 6.90 -16.64
CA HIS A 324 4.47 5.67 -16.02
C HIS A 324 5.11 5.96 -14.67
N TYR A 325 4.73 5.17 -13.67
CA TYR A 325 5.05 5.35 -12.26
C TYR A 325 5.41 4.00 -11.65
N CYS A 326 6.05 3.97 -10.49
CA CYS A 326 6.24 2.70 -9.81
C CYS A 326 4.90 2.13 -9.35
N LEU A 327 4.08 2.96 -8.72
CA LEU A 327 2.70 2.66 -8.35
C LEU A 327 1.77 3.72 -8.93
N GLU A 328 0.73 3.27 -9.62
CA GLU A 328 -0.29 4.15 -10.20
C GLU A 328 -1.68 3.77 -9.70
N VAL A 329 -2.45 4.76 -9.26
CA VAL A 329 -3.85 4.61 -8.87
C VAL A 329 -4.68 5.58 -9.71
N GLY A 330 -5.49 5.02 -10.61
CA GLY A 330 -6.33 5.76 -11.54
C GLY A 330 -7.72 6.07 -10.99
N GLU A 331 -8.54 6.67 -11.86
CA GLU A 331 -9.93 7.04 -11.58
C GLU A 331 -10.74 5.87 -11.02
N HIS A 332 -11.59 6.16 -10.04
CA HIS A 332 -12.49 5.19 -9.40
C HIS A 332 -11.82 3.99 -8.69
N ALA A 333 -10.50 3.97 -8.54
CA ALA A 333 -9.77 2.96 -7.77
C ALA A 333 -9.58 3.40 -6.31
N THR A 334 -9.78 2.47 -5.37
CA THR A 334 -9.62 2.72 -3.92
C THR A 334 -8.82 1.61 -3.21
N PRO A 335 -7.66 1.20 -3.74
CA PRO A 335 -6.88 0.09 -3.17
C PRO A 335 -6.29 0.45 -1.80
N THR A 336 -5.99 -0.59 -1.02
CA THR A 336 -5.14 -0.50 0.18
C THR A 336 -3.73 -0.94 -0.15
N ILE A 337 -2.75 -0.09 0.12
CA ILE A 337 -1.32 -0.38 -0.03
C ILE A 337 -0.67 -0.28 1.34
N ASP A 338 -0.06 -1.37 1.79
CA ASP A 338 0.30 -1.56 3.20
C ASP A 338 1.66 -2.24 3.37
N HIS A 339 2.56 -1.66 4.18
CA HIS A 339 3.90 -2.21 4.41
C HIS A 339 4.71 -2.46 3.11
N CYS A 340 4.55 -1.60 2.11
CA CYS A 340 5.27 -1.68 0.85
C CYS A 340 6.48 -0.75 0.84
N ILE A 341 7.55 -1.18 0.16
CA ILE A 341 8.71 -0.33 -0.13
C ILE A 341 8.61 0.09 -1.59
N ILE A 342 8.64 1.38 -1.90
CA ILE A 342 8.43 1.91 -3.24
C ILE A 342 9.61 2.76 -3.65
N ARG A 343 10.32 2.34 -4.72
CA ARG A 343 11.52 3.04 -5.22
C ARG A 343 11.45 3.23 -6.72
N SER A 344 11.91 4.39 -7.20
CA SER A 344 12.00 4.65 -8.63
C SER A 344 13.27 5.39 -9.04
N THR A 345 14.00 4.86 -10.02
CA THR A 345 15.12 5.57 -10.64
C THR A 345 14.70 6.44 -11.82
N SER A 346 13.38 6.59 -12.06
CA SER A 346 12.87 7.46 -13.10
C SER A 346 13.12 8.92 -12.75
N VAL A 347 13.75 9.65 -13.69
CA VAL A 347 13.96 11.11 -13.59
C VAL A 347 12.75 11.92 -14.07
N VAL A 348 11.65 11.25 -14.47
CA VAL A 348 10.39 11.87 -14.92
C VAL A 348 9.22 11.23 -14.16
N GLY A 349 8.19 12.02 -13.84
CA GLY A 349 6.99 11.53 -13.15
C GLY A 349 7.15 11.50 -11.64
N ALA A 350 6.72 10.42 -11.01
CA ALA A 350 6.80 10.21 -9.57
C ALA A 350 6.99 8.71 -9.26
N ALA A 351 7.36 8.36 -8.02
CA ALA A 351 7.32 6.97 -7.59
C ALA A 351 5.87 6.48 -7.45
N VAL A 352 5.03 7.24 -6.76
CA VAL A 352 3.60 6.96 -6.60
C VAL A 352 2.79 8.07 -7.26
N CYS A 353 1.84 7.72 -8.11
CA CYS A 353 0.88 8.65 -8.70
C CYS A 353 -0.55 8.23 -8.37
N VAL A 354 -1.34 9.17 -7.85
CA VAL A 354 -2.77 9.03 -7.61
C VAL A 354 -3.48 10.14 -8.36
N SER A 355 -4.28 9.76 -9.35
CA SER A 355 -4.83 10.69 -10.31
C SER A 355 -6.27 10.39 -10.66
N GLY A 356 -7.07 11.44 -10.70
CA GLY A 356 -8.41 11.41 -11.27
C GLY A 356 -9.54 11.32 -10.25
N VAL A 357 -10.77 11.50 -10.74
CA VAL A 357 -11.97 11.57 -9.92
C VAL A 357 -12.20 10.23 -9.20
N CYS A 358 -12.55 10.31 -7.92
CA CYS A 358 -12.77 9.15 -7.05
C CYS A 358 -11.56 8.21 -6.88
N ALA A 359 -10.36 8.57 -7.35
CA ALA A 359 -9.14 7.90 -6.94
C ALA A 359 -8.89 8.22 -5.46
N SER A 360 -9.00 7.21 -4.59
CA SER A 360 -8.93 7.40 -3.14
C SER A 360 -8.31 6.18 -2.45
N PRO A 361 -7.01 5.92 -2.65
CA PRO A 361 -6.34 4.81 -2.00
C PRO A 361 -6.15 5.05 -0.49
N THR A 362 -5.90 3.96 0.23
CA THR A 362 -5.30 4.01 1.58
C THR A 362 -3.86 3.54 1.47
N LEU A 363 -2.90 4.42 1.69
CA LEU A 363 -1.47 4.10 1.80
C LEU A 363 -1.03 4.18 3.26
N ARG A 364 -0.57 3.07 3.83
CA ARG A 364 -0.08 3.05 5.21
C ARG A 364 1.16 2.21 5.43
N HIS A 365 1.98 2.59 6.40
CA HIS A 365 3.22 1.89 6.74
C HIS A 365 4.18 1.67 5.56
N CYS A 366 4.09 2.51 4.52
CA CYS A 366 4.92 2.37 3.33
C CYS A 366 6.20 3.22 3.43
N ASP A 367 7.27 2.75 2.80
CA ASP A 367 8.54 3.46 2.62
C ASP A 367 8.67 3.92 1.16
N ILE A 368 8.43 5.21 0.89
CA ILE A 368 8.60 5.84 -0.43
C ILE A 368 9.92 6.60 -0.43
N SER A 369 11.00 5.91 -0.77
CA SER A 369 12.34 6.45 -0.63
C SER A 369 13.27 6.22 -1.79
N ASP A 370 14.36 7.01 -1.80
CA ASP A 370 15.46 6.90 -2.75
C ASP A 370 14.98 7.01 -4.21
N CYS A 371 14.02 7.92 -4.47
CA CYS A 371 13.49 8.16 -5.81
C CYS A 371 14.20 9.33 -6.52
N GLU A 372 14.46 9.18 -7.82
CA GLU A 372 15.12 10.21 -8.66
C GLU A 372 14.16 11.32 -9.14
N ASN A 373 12.92 11.32 -8.67
CA ASN A 373 11.93 12.38 -8.88
C ASN A 373 11.06 12.56 -7.62
N VAL A 374 9.79 12.95 -7.78
CA VAL A 374 8.82 13.12 -6.69
C VAL A 374 8.49 11.77 -6.05
N GLY A 375 8.39 11.73 -4.72
CA GLY A 375 7.97 10.53 -4.01
C GLY A 375 6.51 10.18 -4.29
N LEU A 376 5.59 11.04 -3.84
CA LEU A 376 4.15 10.87 -3.98
C LEU A 376 3.52 12.06 -4.71
N TYR A 377 2.74 11.78 -5.75
CA TYR A 377 2.04 12.77 -6.56
C TYR A 377 0.53 12.53 -6.54
N VAL A 378 -0.24 13.47 -5.99
CA VAL A 378 -1.71 13.44 -5.95
C VAL A 378 -2.27 14.57 -6.80
N THR A 379 -3.09 14.24 -7.81
CA THR A 379 -3.54 15.19 -8.83
C THR A 379 -4.96 14.93 -9.31
N ASP A 380 -5.53 15.93 -10.00
CA ASP A 380 -6.75 15.81 -10.80
C ASP A 380 -7.95 15.30 -9.99
N TYR A 381 -8.29 16.03 -8.92
CA TYR A 381 -9.38 15.72 -7.97
C TYR A 381 -9.20 14.43 -7.15
N ALA A 382 -8.04 13.76 -7.24
CA ALA A 382 -7.74 12.61 -6.42
C ALA A 382 -7.76 12.96 -4.92
N GLN A 383 -8.14 11.97 -4.14
CA GLN A 383 -8.17 11.98 -2.68
C GLN A 383 -7.33 10.80 -2.18
N GLY A 384 -7.58 10.38 -0.94
CA GLY A 384 -6.92 9.23 -0.32
C GLY A 384 -6.52 9.51 1.11
N LEU A 385 -6.26 8.44 1.85
CA LEU A 385 -5.69 8.47 3.19
C LEU A 385 -4.25 7.98 3.10
N TYR A 386 -3.33 8.80 3.60
CA TYR A 386 -1.90 8.49 3.64
C TYR A 386 -1.47 8.61 5.09
N GLU A 387 -1.27 7.49 5.77
CA GLU A 387 -0.95 7.48 7.20
C GLU A 387 0.27 6.65 7.58
N ASP A 388 1.04 7.13 8.53
CA ASP A 388 2.18 6.39 9.10
C ASP A 388 3.19 5.93 8.03
N ASN A 389 3.41 6.76 6.99
CA ASN A 389 4.37 6.48 5.92
C ASN A 389 5.68 7.22 6.11
N GLU A 390 6.76 6.62 5.61
CA GLU A 390 8.10 7.18 5.50
C GLU A 390 8.32 7.67 4.06
N ILE A 391 8.61 8.96 3.87
CA ILE A 391 8.82 9.58 2.55
C ILE A 391 10.14 10.33 2.57
N SER A 392 11.20 9.73 2.04
CA SER A 392 12.54 10.26 2.25
C SER A 392 13.55 10.08 1.13
N ARG A 393 14.58 10.93 1.13
CA ARG A 393 15.70 10.87 0.17
C ARG A 393 15.29 10.95 -1.31
N ASN A 394 14.13 11.55 -1.57
CA ASN A 394 13.64 11.81 -2.93
C ASN A 394 14.36 13.03 -3.55
N ALA A 395 14.62 12.98 -4.86
CA ALA A 395 15.44 13.98 -5.55
C ALA A 395 14.69 15.29 -5.81
N LEU A 396 13.37 15.21 -6.04
CA LEU A 396 12.48 16.37 -6.04
C LEU A 396 11.65 16.37 -4.75
N ALA A 397 10.44 16.91 -4.79
CA ALA A 397 9.64 17.03 -3.58
C ALA A 397 9.24 15.66 -3.02
N GLY A 398 9.09 15.57 -1.70
CA GLY A 398 8.53 14.37 -1.07
C GLY A 398 7.10 14.12 -1.55
N ILE A 399 6.26 15.17 -1.49
CA ILE A 399 4.85 15.11 -1.87
C ILE A 399 4.47 16.28 -2.77
N TRP A 400 3.78 16.00 -3.88
CA TRP A 400 3.07 16.99 -4.70
C TRP A 400 1.56 16.82 -4.59
N VAL A 401 0.86 17.93 -4.40
CA VAL A 401 -0.61 17.99 -4.46
C VAL A 401 -1.05 19.12 -5.39
N LYS A 402 -1.79 18.80 -6.45
CA LYS A 402 -2.26 19.81 -7.41
C LYS A 402 -3.58 19.50 -8.09
N ASN A 403 -4.05 20.42 -8.94
CA ASN A 403 -5.24 20.24 -9.78
C ASN A 403 -6.45 19.79 -8.94
N TYR A 404 -6.78 20.54 -7.89
CA TYR A 404 -7.92 20.28 -7.00
C TYR A 404 -7.87 18.96 -6.23
N ALA A 405 -6.73 18.25 -6.22
CA ALA A 405 -6.52 17.11 -5.34
C ALA A 405 -6.66 17.50 -3.86
N ASN A 406 -7.20 16.59 -3.05
CA ASN A 406 -7.50 16.84 -1.64
C ASN A 406 -7.21 15.60 -0.77
N PRO A 407 -5.93 15.23 -0.58
CA PRO A 407 -5.54 14.09 0.22
C PRO A 407 -5.65 14.37 1.73
N ILE A 408 -5.79 13.31 2.53
CA ILE A 408 -5.65 13.34 3.99
C ILE A 408 -4.32 12.69 4.34
N MET A 409 -3.41 13.46 4.95
CA MET A 409 -2.04 13.07 5.27
C MET A 409 -1.84 13.11 6.78
N ARG A 410 -1.64 11.95 7.42
CA ARG A 410 -1.59 11.81 8.88
C ARG A 410 -0.34 11.10 9.36
N ARG A 411 0.35 11.66 10.35
CA ARG A 411 1.47 10.96 11.03
C ARG A 411 2.56 10.43 10.07
N ASN A 412 2.76 11.09 8.93
CA ASN A 412 3.81 10.72 8.01
C ASN A 412 5.12 11.42 8.38
N HIS A 413 6.22 10.80 8.01
CA HIS A 413 7.57 11.33 8.17
C HIS A 413 8.14 11.72 6.80
N ILE A 414 8.33 13.01 6.56
CA ILE A 414 8.78 13.54 5.25
C ILE A 414 10.13 14.24 5.43
N HIS A 415 11.21 13.57 5.04
CA HIS A 415 12.54 14.08 5.39
C HIS A 415 13.69 13.77 4.45
N HIS A 416 14.79 14.49 4.62
CA HIS A 416 16.05 14.27 3.91
C HIS A 416 15.90 14.30 2.38
N GLY A 417 14.86 14.96 1.85
CA GLY A 417 14.66 15.21 0.43
C GLY A 417 15.62 16.27 -0.10
N ARG A 418 15.97 16.16 -1.39
CA ARG A 418 16.86 17.14 -2.06
C ARG A 418 16.13 18.38 -2.56
N ASP A 419 14.83 18.49 -2.30
CA ASP A 419 13.96 19.63 -2.65
C ASP A 419 13.01 19.95 -1.47
N VAL A 420 11.79 20.45 -1.75
CA VAL A 420 10.73 20.73 -0.78
C VAL A 420 10.18 19.43 -0.16
N GLY A 421 9.79 19.45 1.12
CA GLY A 421 9.08 18.32 1.74
C GLY A 421 7.71 18.08 1.08
N ILE A 422 6.79 19.04 1.25
CA ILE A 422 5.44 19.01 0.68
C ILE A 422 5.20 20.25 -0.17
N PHE A 423 4.74 20.06 -1.41
CA PHE A 423 4.43 21.16 -2.33
C PHE A 423 2.99 21.08 -2.83
N THR A 424 2.19 22.09 -2.49
CA THR A 424 0.79 22.23 -2.94
C THR A 424 0.66 23.39 -3.93
N PHE A 425 0.09 23.14 -5.10
CA PHE A 425 0.00 24.14 -6.17
C PHE A 425 -1.17 23.91 -7.13
N ASP A 426 -1.43 24.83 -8.06
CA ASP A 426 -2.51 24.77 -9.06
C ASP A 426 -3.88 24.38 -8.44
N ASN A 427 -4.33 25.14 -7.43
CA ASN A 427 -5.54 24.86 -6.65
C ASN A 427 -5.53 23.50 -5.91
N GLY A 428 -4.36 22.96 -5.57
CA GLY A 428 -4.23 21.82 -4.67
C GLY A 428 -4.75 22.16 -3.26
N HIS A 429 -5.44 21.20 -2.66
CA HIS A 429 -5.92 21.25 -1.28
C HIS A 429 -5.16 20.22 -0.43
N GLY A 430 -5.83 19.64 0.56
CA GLY A 430 -5.27 18.62 1.44
C GLY A 430 -5.40 19.00 2.90
N PHE A 431 -5.57 17.97 3.73
CA PHE A 431 -5.58 18.06 5.18
C PHE A 431 -4.36 17.31 5.73
N PHE A 432 -3.44 18.05 6.35
CA PHE A 432 -2.18 17.54 6.87
C PHE A 432 -2.21 17.64 8.40
N GLU A 433 -2.19 16.49 9.07
CA GLU A 433 -2.31 16.41 10.52
C GLU A 433 -1.17 15.59 11.13
N ALA A 434 -0.51 16.14 12.15
CA ALA A 434 0.51 15.44 12.92
C ALA A 434 1.66 14.84 12.08
N ASN A 435 2.02 15.48 10.96
CA ASN A 435 3.16 15.04 10.15
C ASN A 435 4.45 15.69 10.67
N ASP A 436 5.55 14.94 10.58
CA ASP A 436 6.89 15.43 10.88
C ASP A 436 7.66 15.67 9.56
N ILE A 437 8.06 16.92 9.33
CA ILE A 437 8.65 17.38 8.07
C ILE A 437 9.99 18.06 8.35
N HIS A 438 11.10 17.40 7.99
CA HIS A 438 12.41 17.91 8.38
C HIS A 438 13.60 17.55 7.49
N ASN A 439 14.74 18.23 7.70
CA ASN A 439 15.99 17.99 6.98
C ASN A 439 15.87 18.02 5.44
N ASN A 440 14.83 18.65 4.90
CA ASN A 440 14.65 18.85 3.47
C ASN A 440 15.53 20.01 3.00
N ARG A 441 16.06 19.92 1.77
CA ARG A 441 17.00 20.92 1.22
C ARG A 441 16.34 22.26 0.94
N ILE A 442 15.05 22.28 0.60
CA ILE A 442 14.30 23.53 0.41
C ILE A 442 13.34 23.71 1.59
N ALA A 443 12.10 24.10 1.33
CA ALA A 443 11.14 24.38 2.39
C ALA A 443 10.55 23.08 2.91
N GLY A 444 10.10 23.07 4.16
CA GLY A 444 9.30 21.96 4.67
C GLY A 444 7.98 21.88 3.92
N PHE A 445 7.30 23.02 3.79
CA PHE A 445 6.01 23.14 3.13
C PHE A 445 5.98 24.32 2.16
N GLU A 446 5.64 24.09 0.90
CA GLU A 446 5.46 25.13 -0.12
C GLU A 446 4.02 25.19 -0.63
N VAL A 447 3.49 26.40 -0.81
CA VAL A 447 2.12 26.65 -1.29
C VAL A 447 2.13 27.73 -2.35
N LYS A 448 1.52 27.46 -3.51
CA LYS A 448 1.39 28.49 -4.55
C LYS A 448 0.19 28.33 -5.48
N ALA A 449 -0.01 29.30 -6.38
CA ALA A 449 -0.99 29.24 -7.47
C ALA A 449 -2.41 28.87 -7.01
N GLY A 450 -2.92 29.59 -6.01
CA GLY A 450 -4.28 29.39 -5.47
C GLY A 450 -4.46 28.15 -4.59
N ALA A 451 -3.41 27.35 -4.36
CA ALA A 451 -3.47 26.21 -3.45
C ALA A 451 -3.82 26.66 -2.02
N ASN A 452 -4.61 25.84 -1.33
CA ASN A 452 -5.17 26.15 -0.01
C ASN A 452 -5.23 24.89 0.87
N PRO A 453 -4.07 24.39 1.34
CA PRO A 453 -4.02 23.27 2.27
C PRO A 453 -4.41 23.69 3.68
N THR A 454 -4.86 22.73 4.49
CA THR A 454 -5.03 22.89 5.94
C THR A 454 -4.01 22.03 6.66
N VAL A 455 -3.12 22.67 7.42
CA VAL A 455 -1.97 22.05 8.10
C VAL A 455 -2.09 22.27 9.60
N VAL A 456 -2.25 21.18 10.35
CA VAL A 456 -2.60 21.20 11.77
C VAL A 456 -1.71 20.25 12.57
N HIS A 457 -1.20 20.70 13.72
CA HIS A 457 -0.41 19.86 14.63
C HIS A 457 0.85 19.22 14.00
N CYS A 458 1.36 19.76 12.90
CA CYS A 458 2.57 19.27 12.27
C CYS A 458 3.83 19.88 12.93
N GLU A 459 4.94 19.15 12.83
CA GLU A 459 6.29 19.63 13.16
C GLU A 459 7.05 19.91 11.86
N ILE A 460 7.54 21.14 11.68
CA ILE A 460 8.25 21.56 10.46
C ILE A 460 9.59 22.17 10.86
N HIS A 461 10.66 21.39 10.71
CA HIS A 461 11.91 21.75 11.36
C HIS A 461 13.19 21.37 10.61
N HIS A 462 14.30 21.99 11.00
CA HIS A 462 15.64 21.64 10.50
C HIS A 462 15.75 21.63 8.96
N GLY A 463 14.90 22.38 8.25
CA GLY A 463 14.99 22.60 6.81
C GLY A 463 16.12 23.55 6.47
N GLN A 464 16.75 23.37 5.30
CA GLN A 464 17.86 24.22 4.88
C GLN A 464 17.42 25.59 4.34
N THR A 465 16.12 25.82 4.11
CA THR A 465 15.55 27.14 3.81
C THR A 465 14.47 27.53 4.83
N GLY A 466 13.31 28.06 4.38
CA GLY A 466 12.21 28.45 5.26
C GLY A 466 11.34 27.25 5.65
N GLY A 467 10.70 27.28 6.81
CA GLY A 467 9.81 26.19 7.23
C GLY A 467 8.59 26.07 6.31
N ILE A 468 7.82 27.15 6.23
CA ILE A 468 6.67 27.30 5.33
C ILE A 468 6.95 28.41 4.33
N TYR A 469 6.68 28.16 3.05
CA TYR A 469 6.83 29.12 1.97
C TYR A 469 5.55 29.27 1.15
N VAL A 470 4.89 30.42 1.25
CA VAL A 470 3.65 30.74 0.53
C VAL A 470 3.91 31.85 -0.48
N HIS A 471 3.71 31.56 -1.77
CA HIS A 471 3.97 32.51 -2.86
C HIS A 471 3.00 32.36 -4.04
N GLU A 472 3.11 33.25 -5.04
CA GLU A 472 2.27 33.30 -6.26
C GLU A 472 0.76 33.11 -5.99
N ASN A 473 0.15 33.99 -5.18
CA ASN A 473 -1.25 33.91 -4.76
C ASN A 473 -1.59 32.62 -3.98
N GLY A 474 -0.62 32.04 -3.29
CA GLY A 474 -0.85 30.91 -2.38
C GLY A 474 -1.72 31.34 -1.20
N LEU A 475 -2.53 30.38 -0.73
CA LEU A 475 -3.34 30.53 0.48
C LEU A 475 -2.80 29.55 1.53
N GLY A 476 -3.69 28.90 2.27
CA GLY A 476 -3.35 27.89 3.26
C GLY A 476 -3.71 28.33 4.68
N GLN A 477 -4.02 27.33 5.50
CA GLN A 477 -4.29 27.47 6.92
C GLN A 477 -3.26 26.67 7.69
N PHE A 478 -2.39 27.36 8.44
CA PHE A 478 -1.37 26.75 9.28
C PHE A 478 -1.74 27.01 10.73
N ILE A 479 -2.21 25.97 11.41
CA ILE A 479 -2.87 26.07 12.71
C ILE A 479 -2.20 25.13 13.72
N ASP A 480 -1.87 25.61 14.92
CA ASP A 480 -1.39 24.74 16.01
C ASP A 480 -0.15 23.89 15.64
N ASN A 481 0.74 24.40 14.78
CA ASN A 481 1.97 23.73 14.35
C ASN A 481 3.19 24.21 15.13
N ARG A 482 4.25 23.39 15.13
CA ARG A 482 5.58 23.75 15.62
C ARG A 482 6.53 23.93 14.44
N ILE A 483 7.09 25.12 14.29
CA ILE A 483 7.95 25.49 13.17
C ILE A 483 9.27 26.02 13.73
N HIS A 484 10.36 25.27 13.62
CA HIS A 484 11.58 25.65 14.33
C HIS A 484 12.87 25.14 13.72
N SER A 485 14.00 25.71 14.18
CA SER A 485 15.34 25.29 13.80
C SER A 485 15.59 25.28 12.28
N ASN A 486 14.82 26.06 11.52
CA ASN A 486 15.00 26.20 10.07
C ASN A 486 16.13 27.21 9.79
N ASN A 487 16.89 26.97 8.73
CA ASN A 487 18.03 27.82 8.36
C ASN A 487 17.61 29.22 7.90
N PHE A 488 16.39 29.39 7.40
CA PHE A 488 15.81 30.71 7.13
C PHE A 488 14.60 30.97 8.02
N ALA A 489 13.66 31.81 7.56
CA ALA A 489 12.53 32.18 8.41
C ALA A 489 11.61 30.98 8.66
N GLY A 490 10.92 30.98 9.80
CA GLY A 490 9.91 29.97 10.04
C GLY A 490 8.82 29.98 8.96
N VAL A 491 8.32 31.17 8.63
CA VAL A 491 7.29 31.36 7.60
C VAL A 491 7.68 32.48 6.64
N TRP A 492 7.56 32.21 5.34
CA TRP A 492 7.70 33.16 4.25
C TRP A 492 6.39 33.37 3.52
N ILE A 493 6.01 34.64 3.35
CA ILE A 493 4.80 35.02 2.61
C ILE A 493 5.16 36.09 1.59
N THR A 494 4.91 35.81 0.30
CA THR A 494 5.24 36.73 -0.80
C THR A 494 4.28 36.65 -1.97
N SER A 495 4.45 37.55 -2.93
CA SER A 495 3.84 37.48 -4.26
C SER A 495 2.32 37.41 -4.18
N ASN A 496 1.72 38.39 -3.49
CA ASN A 496 0.27 38.52 -3.30
C ASN A 496 -0.41 37.35 -2.54
N SER A 497 0.37 36.53 -1.84
CA SER A 497 -0.17 35.42 -1.04
C SER A 497 -0.86 35.88 0.23
N ASN A 498 -1.84 35.11 0.69
CA ASN A 498 -2.71 35.49 1.81
C ASN A 498 -3.06 34.27 2.71
N PRO A 499 -2.07 33.65 3.38
CA PRO A 499 -2.31 32.52 4.27
C PRO A 499 -2.84 32.97 5.65
N THR A 500 -3.39 32.02 6.41
CA THR A 500 -3.67 32.18 7.84
C THR A 500 -2.64 31.42 8.65
N ILE A 501 -1.88 32.12 9.48
CA ILE A 501 -0.88 31.59 10.41
C ILE A 501 -1.42 31.80 11.83
N ARG A 502 -1.91 30.73 12.47
CA ARG A 502 -2.65 30.85 13.72
C ARG A 502 -2.23 29.84 14.79
N ARG A 503 -2.03 30.30 16.04
CA ARG A 503 -1.70 29.42 17.19
C ARG A 503 -0.46 28.54 16.99
N ASN A 504 0.48 28.95 16.14
CA ASN A 504 1.71 28.19 15.93
C ASN A 504 2.79 28.60 16.94
N GLU A 505 3.69 27.68 17.23
CA GLU A 505 4.98 27.95 17.88
C GLU A 505 6.05 28.11 16.81
N ILE A 506 6.63 29.31 16.67
CA ILE A 506 7.60 29.63 15.62
C ILE A 506 8.91 30.08 16.26
N TYR A 507 9.92 29.21 16.29
CA TYR A 507 11.07 29.46 17.16
C TYR A 507 12.43 28.95 16.70
N ASN A 508 13.50 29.49 17.28
CA ASN A 508 14.88 29.08 17.05
C ASN A 508 15.28 29.01 15.56
N GLY A 509 14.64 29.79 14.69
CA GLY A 509 15.04 29.94 13.29
C GLY A 509 16.25 30.84 13.15
N HIS A 510 17.06 30.60 12.11
CA HIS A 510 18.27 31.38 11.84
C HIS A 510 18.01 32.71 11.10
N GLN A 511 16.73 33.02 10.79
CA GLN A 511 16.29 34.35 10.34
C GLN A 511 15.12 34.86 11.19
N GLY A 512 14.15 35.57 10.60
CA GLY A 512 12.96 36.04 11.31
C GLY A 512 11.96 34.92 11.56
N GLY A 513 11.04 35.10 12.51
CA GLY A 513 9.98 34.10 12.73
C GLY A 513 9.04 34.04 11.53
N VAL A 514 8.38 35.17 11.22
CA VAL A 514 7.50 35.35 10.06
C VAL A 514 8.04 36.48 9.21
N TYR A 515 8.26 36.23 7.92
CA TYR A 515 8.78 37.22 6.99
C TYR A 515 7.87 37.39 5.77
N ILE A 516 7.39 38.62 5.62
CA ILE A 516 6.33 39.01 4.68
C ILE A 516 6.90 40.08 3.76
N PHE A 517 6.93 39.81 2.45
CA PHE A 517 7.51 40.70 1.44
C PHE A 517 6.79 40.57 0.10
N GLY A 518 7.14 41.40 -0.88
CA GLY A 518 6.61 41.33 -2.25
C GLY A 518 5.09 41.35 -2.34
N GLU A 519 4.44 42.35 -1.72
CA GLU A 519 2.97 42.47 -1.67
C GLU A 519 2.28 41.30 -0.94
N GLY A 520 3.00 40.61 -0.05
CA GLY A 520 2.45 39.57 0.81
C GLY A 520 1.39 40.11 1.77
N ARG A 521 0.42 39.27 2.10
CA ARG A 521 -0.67 39.55 3.05
C ARG A 521 -0.75 38.42 4.05
N GLY A 522 -1.91 38.22 4.66
CA GLY A 522 -2.17 37.11 5.57
C GLY A 522 -2.64 37.58 6.93
N LEU A 523 -3.23 36.64 7.65
CA LEU A 523 -3.61 36.81 9.05
C LEU A 523 -2.62 36.05 9.92
N ILE A 524 -1.89 36.78 10.76
CA ILE A 524 -0.90 36.23 11.69
C ILE A 524 -1.46 36.48 13.08
N GLU A 525 -2.05 35.47 13.70
CA GLU A 525 -2.73 35.65 14.98
C GLU A 525 -2.49 34.55 16.01
N HIS A 526 -2.47 34.92 17.29
CA HIS A 526 -2.35 33.97 18.41
C HIS A 526 -1.07 33.10 18.37
N ASN A 527 -0.04 33.48 17.62
CA ASN A 527 1.19 32.71 17.52
C ASN A 527 2.14 33.06 18.68
N ASN A 528 2.95 32.08 19.07
CA ASN A 528 4.07 32.26 19.98
C ASN A 528 5.38 32.24 19.19
N ILE A 529 6.02 33.39 19.02
CA ILE A 529 7.18 33.59 18.14
C ILE A 529 8.39 33.98 18.97
N TYR A 530 9.42 33.12 19.01
CA TYR A 530 10.53 33.34 19.95
C TYR A 530 11.87 32.74 19.57
N GLY A 531 12.97 33.22 20.15
CA GLY A 531 14.31 32.62 19.95
C GLY A 531 14.87 32.74 18.53
N ASN A 532 14.22 33.49 17.65
CA ASN A 532 14.66 33.67 16.26
C ASN A 532 15.83 34.68 16.19
N ALA A 533 16.77 34.42 15.27
CA ALA A 533 18.00 35.20 15.15
C ALA A 533 17.78 36.63 14.60
N LEU A 534 16.70 36.85 13.84
CA LEU A 534 16.28 38.18 13.38
C LEU A 534 14.94 38.58 14.04
N ALA A 535 14.28 39.58 13.46
CA ALA A 535 13.02 40.09 14.00
C ALA A 535 11.94 39.01 14.01
N GLY A 536 11.11 39.00 15.06
CA GLY A 536 10.04 38.03 15.21
C GLY A 536 9.09 38.06 14.01
N ILE A 537 8.64 39.25 13.62
CA ILE A 537 7.86 39.48 12.39
C ILE A 537 8.52 40.59 11.57
N GLN A 538 8.70 40.36 10.28
CA GLN A 538 9.25 41.33 9.31
C GLN A 538 8.25 41.59 8.19
N ILE A 539 7.97 42.86 7.90
CA ILE A 539 7.00 43.30 6.88
C ILE A 539 7.68 44.28 5.93
N ARG A 540 7.75 43.95 4.63
CA ARG A 540 8.48 44.71 3.61
C ARG A 540 7.76 44.82 2.28
N THR A 541 8.27 45.69 1.41
CA THR A 541 7.98 45.72 -0.02
C THR A 541 6.47 45.77 -0.30
N SER A 542 5.83 46.81 0.22
CA SER A 542 4.38 47.06 0.05
C SER A 542 3.46 45.92 0.54
N SER A 543 3.94 45.06 1.44
CA SER A 543 3.13 44.02 2.09
C SER A 543 2.15 44.63 3.09
N ASP A 544 0.99 43.99 3.27
CA ASP A 544 -0.13 44.49 4.07
C ASP A 544 -0.82 43.35 4.85
N PRO A 545 -0.17 42.77 5.89
CA PRO A 545 -0.75 41.72 6.71
C PRO A 545 -1.58 42.28 7.88
N ILE A 546 -2.38 41.42 8.49
CA ILE A 546 -3.00 41.65 9.80
C ILE A 546 -2.21 40.84 10.83
N VAL A 547 -1.66 41.52 11.82
CA VAL A 547 -0.84 40.93 12.89
C VAL A 547 -1.47 41.25 14.23
N ARG A 548 -2.06 40.25 14.91
CA ARG A 548 -2.77 40.48 16.18
C ARG A 548 -2.67 39.35 17.19
N HIS A 549 -2.77 39.67 18.47
CA HIS A 549 -2.77 38.67 19.56
C HIS A 549 -1.56 37.72 19.56
N ASN A 550 -0.43 38.11 18.96
CA ASN A 550 0.78 37.28 18.98
C ASN A 550 1.63 37.59 20.22
N LYS A 551 2.32 36.57 20.71
CA LYS A 551 3.36 36.70 21.72
C LYS A 551 4.72 36.65 21.02
N ILE A 552 5.49 37.73 21.06
CA ILE A 552 6.77 37.87 20.35
C ILE A 552 7.85 38.19 21.37
N HIS A 553 8.76 37.24 21.61
CA HIS A 553 9.72 37.39 22.69
C HIS A 553 11.06 36.69 22.46
N HIS A 554 12.07 37.04 23.25
CA HIS A 554 13.38 36.38 23.22
C HIS A 554 14.02 36.31 21.81
N GLY A 555 13.70 37.25 20.92
CA GLY A 555 14.38 37.41 19.63
C GLY A 555 15.69 38.17 19.80
N GLN A 556 16.66 37.96 18.90
CA GLN A 556 17.94 38.68 18.91
C GLN A 556 17.88 40.04 18.21
N HIS A 557 16.70 40.42 17.68
CA HIS A 557 16.43 41.68 17.01
C HIS A 557 15.05 42.22 17.45
N GLY A 558 14.61 43.36 16.90
CA GLY A 558 13.28 43.93 17.19
C GLY A 558 12.12 42.96 16.97
N GLY A 559 11.07 43.04 17.81
CA GLY A 559 9.95 42.09 17.76
C GLY A 559 9.16 42.15 16.45
N VAL A 560 8.70 43.34 16.06
CA VAL A 560 8.04 43.58 14.77
C VAL A 560 8.80 44.68 14.02
N TYR A 561 9.20 44.41 12.78
CA TYR A 561 9.99 45.33 11.97
C TYR A 561 9.32 45.59 10.61
N VAL A 562 8.91 46.83 10.38
CA VAL A 562 8.18 47.27 9.18
C VAL A 562 9.04 48.26 8.40
N HIS A 563 9.31 47.99 7.13
CA HIS A 563 10.07 48.90 6.28
C HIS A 563 9.79 48.70 4.79
N GLU A 564 10.47 49.44 3.90
CA GLU A 564 10.31 49.33 2.44
C GLU A 564 8.86 49.42 1.96
N LYS A 565 8.13 50.42 2.47
CA LYS A 565 6.70 50.65 2.19
C LYS A 565 5.77 49.53 2.69
N GLY A 566 6.26 48.60 3.52
CA GLY A 566 5.40 47.70 4.28
C GLY A 566 4.38 48.50 5.10
N VAL A 567 3.15 47.99 5.12
CA VAL A 567 2.01 48.49 5.88
C VAL A 567 1.40 47.30 6.63
N GLY A 568 0.21 47.45 7.20
CA GLY A 568 -0.47 46.38 7.93
C GLY A 568 -1.19 46.88 9.18
N LEU A 569 -2.18 46.12 9.62
CA LEU A 569 -2.83 46.32 10.92
C LEU A 569 -2.05 45.53 11.96
N ILE A 570 -1.45 46.22 12.94
CA ILE A 570 -0.69 45.61 14.03
C ILE A 570 -1.35 46.03 15.35
N GLU A 571 -2.09 45.12 15.97
CA GLU A 571 -2.89 45.41 17.17
C GLU A 571 -2.79 44.28 18.21
N GLU A 572 -2.88 44.61 19.50
CA GLU A 572 -3.03 43.61 20.56
C GLU A 572 -1.94 42.52 20.61
N ASN A 573 -0.69 42.84 20.24
CA ASN A 573 0.45 41.92 20.33
C ASN A 573 1.26 42.17 21.61
N GLU A 574 1.69 41.09 22.27
CA GLU A 574 2.64 41.15 23.40
C GLU A 574 4.06 41.05 22.85
N VAL A 575 4.83 42.15 22.94
CA VAL A 575 6.24 42.19 22.51
C VAL A 575 7.13 42.43 23.71
N SER A 576 7.98 41.47 24.06
CA SER A 576 8.85 41.55 25.24
C SER A 576 10.27 41.05 24.98
N SER A 577 11.27 41.72 25.56
CA SER A 577 12.63 41.19 25.64
C SER A 577 12.84 40.56 27.01
N VAL A 578 13.40 39.35 27.09
CA VAL A 578 13.90 38.82 28.36
C VAL A 578 15.41 38.92 28.35
N HIS A 579 15.91 39.97 29.01
CA HIS A 579 17.29 40.00 29.49
C HIS A 579 17.26 39.35 30.87
N ASN A 580 17.72 38.11 30.98
CA ASN A 580 18.14 37.61 32.28
C ASN A 580 19.46 38.32 32.61
N TYR A 581 19.40 39.20 33.62
CA TYR A 581 20.50 40.02 34.12
C TYR A 581 21.68 39.19 34.61
#